data_AF-A0A1Y3TP16-F1
#
_entry.id   AF-A0A1Y3TP16-F1
#
_cell.length_a   1.000
_cell.length_b   1.000
_cell.length_c   1.000
_cell.angle_alpha   90.00
_cell.angle_beta   90.00
_cell.angle_gamma   90.00
#
_symmetry.space_group_name_H-M   'P 1'
#
loop_
_entity.id
_entity.type
_entity.pdbx_description
1 polymer ?
#
loop_
_entity_poly.entity_id
_entity_poly.type
_entity_poly.pdbx_seq_one_letter_code
_entity_poly.pdbx_strand_id
1 'polypeptide(L)'
;MKENVKDFLYYGITQEIPKKQIIDMDILSIMLLAVGCVIESHFLIINIVMLTVTACNIILTFNRTTVKGEKIFWIYGIWSIFLSIFFAMLGTKIAFSVLEQEHYEKFAICIVLSYLLIAVLYVGIIIYLIKRNSYQKLKKTNSRLVFLYLGAAGILLAKIMFSGMNYKNILQMASIVCYLLSMLAMLGGFNLIKFFGIKYGFHRRK
;
A
#
# COMPACT_ATOMS: atom_id res chain seq x y z
N MET A 1 -6.46 9.32 26.77
CA MET A 1 -7.02 9.11 25.42
C MET A 1 -6.45 10.09 24.39
N LYS A 2 -6.47 11.42 24.65
CA LYS A 2 -5.86 12.42 23.75
C LYS A 2 -4.34 12.25 23.55
N GLU A 3 -3.58 11.90 24.58
CA GLU A 3 -2.13 11.64 24.47
C GLU A 3 -1.80 10.42 23.60
N ASN A 4 -2.41 9.26 23.84
CA ASN A 4 -2.15 8.05 23.04
C ASN A 4 -2.54 8.19 21.55
N VAL A 5 -3.59 8.96 21.24
CA VAL A 5 -3.99 9.26 19.85
C VAL A 5 -2.99 10.23 19.21
N LYS A 6 -2.52 11.23 19.96
CA LYS A 6 -1.49 12.16 19.51
C LYS A 6 -0.19 11.41 19.20
N ASP A 7 0.27 10.55 20.10
CA ASP A 7 1.47 9.74 19.90
C ASP A 7 1.33 8.79 18.70
N PHE A 8 0.14 8.22 18.46
CA PHE A 8 -0.15 7.43 17.26
C PHE A 8 -0.16 8.25 15.96
N LEU A 9 -0.62 9.50 16.00
CA LEU A 9 -0.62 10.41 14.85
C LEU A 9 0.81 10.85 14.49
N TYR A 10 1.62 11.23 15.48
CA TYR A 10 3.01 11.65 15.29
C TYR A 10 3.99 10.49 15.06
N TYR A 11 3.54 9.25 15.27
CA TYR A 11 4.34 8.04 15.08
C TYR A 11 4.88 7.92 13.66
N GLY A 12 6.21 7.76 13.53
CA GLY A 12 6.90 7.60 12.25
C GLY A 12 7.22 8.92 11.52
N ILE A 13 6.60 10.03 11.92
CA ILE A 13 6.87 11.37 11.37
C ILE A 13 8.09 12.01 12.04
N THR A 14 8.25 11.80 13.35
CA THR A 14 9.36 12.32 14.17
C THR A 14 10.62 11.47 14.14
N GLN A 15 10.53 10.25 13.58
CA GLN A 15 11.68 9.35 13.51
C GLN A 15 12.56 9.69 12.32
N GLU A 16 13.87 9.67 12.54
CA GLU A 16 14.83 9.70 11.44
C GLU A 16 14.91 8.31 10.81
N ILE A 17 14.75 8.27 9.49
CA ILE A 17 14.81 7.01 8.74
C ILE A 17 16.23 6.85 8.20
N PRO A 18 16.88 5.70 8.44
CA PRO A 18 18.25 5.46 7.99
C PRO A 18 18.32 5.30 6.48
N LYS A 19 19.40 5.81 5.86
CA LYS A 19 19.66 5.76 4.41
C LYS A 19 19.42 4.39 3.77
N LYS A 20 19.78 3.30 4.46
CA LYS A 20 19.58 1.92 3.96
C LYS A 20 18.11 1.60 3.66
N GLN A 21 17.19 1.99 4.55
CA GLN A 21 15.76 1.75 4.33
C GLN A 21 15.19 2.59 3.19
N ILE A 22 15.76 3.78 2.97
CA ILE A 22 15.37 4.65 1.85
C ILE A 22 15.78 3.99 0.52
N ILE A 23 17.01 3.49 0.43
CA ILE A 23 17.52 2.79 -0.76
C ILE A 23 16.71 1.52 -1.06
N ASP A 24 16.43 0.69 -0.06
CA ASP A 24 15.61 -0.53 -0.25
C ASP A 24 14.24 -0.20 -0.87
N MET A 25 13.67 0.96 -0.50
CA MET A 25 12.38 1.43 -0.99
C MET A 25 12.47 2.06 -2.38
N ASP A 26 13.53 2.82 -2.68
CA ASP A 26 13.79 3.37 -4.01
C ASP A 26 14.01 2.24 -5.03
N ILE A 27 14.69 1.15 -4.64
CA ILE A 27 14.85 -0.05 -5.49
C ILE A 27 13.49 -0.70 -5.76
N LEU A 28 12.68 -0.94 -4.72
CA LEU A 28 11.35 -1.52 -4.87
C LEU A 28 10.46 -0.68 -5.80
N SER A 29 10.54 0.64 -5.64
CA SER A 29 9.85 1.64 -6.44
C SER A 29 10.22 1.55 -7.93
N ILE A 30 11.52 1.50 -8.24
CA ILE A 30 12.02 1.35 -9.61
C ILE A 30 11.61 0.01 -10.22
N MET A 31 11.74 -1.10 -9.47
CA MET A 31 11.35 -2.42 -9.95
C MET A 31 9.87 -2.48 -10.31
N LEU A 32 9.01 -1.93 -9.46
CA LEU A 32 7.58 -1.90 -9.70
C LEU A 32 7.21 -1.03 -10.91
N LEU A 33 7.92 0.08 -11.10
CA LEU A 33 7.75 0.97 -12.24
C LEU A 33 8.16 0.29 -13.55
N ALA A 34 9.27 -0.46 -13.54
CA ALA A 34 9.70 -1.26 -14.67
C ALA A 34 8.63 -2.31 -15.05
N VAL A 35 8.07 -3.00 -14.06
CA VAL A 35 6.96 -3.96 -14.27
C VAL A 35 5.72 -3.26 -14.85
N GLY A 36 5.34 -2.09 -14.32
CA GLY A 36 4.21 -1.31 -14.82
C GLY A 36 4.37 -0.84 -16.27
N CYS A 37 5.57 -0.42 -16.65
CA CYS A 37 5.90 -0.06 -18.04
C CYS A 37 5.84 -1.26 -18.99
N VAL A 38 6.17 -2.47 -18.53
CA VAL A 38 6.15 -3.69 -19.34
C VAL A 38 4.73 -4.23 -19.52
N ILE A 39 3.91 -4.20 -18.46
CA ILE A 39 2.58 -4.81 -18.48
C ILE A 39 1.56 -3.95 -19.23
N GLU A 40 1.68 -2.62 -19.21
CA GLU A 40 0.65 -1.77 -19.79
C GLU A 40 1.17 -0.46 -20.45
N SER A 41 1.11 -0.41 -21.79
CA SER A 41 1.42 0.77 -22.60
C SER A 41 0.32 1.84 -22.57
N HIS A 42 -0.93 1.48 -22.24
CA HIS A 42 -2.06 2.40 -22.20
C HIS A 42 -2.06 3.34 -20.98
N PHE A 43 -1.36 2.98 -19.90
CA PHE A 43 -1.23 3.82 -18.70
C PHE A 43 -0.01 4.74 -18.74
N LEU A 44 0.34 5.22 -19.94
CA LEU A 44 1.52 6.05 -20.19
C LEU A 44 1.57 7.28 -19.27
N ILE A 45 0.43 7.95 -19.06
CA ILE A 45 0.32 9.10 -18.14
C ILE A 45 0.64 8.70 -16.69
N ILE A 46 0.09 7.59 -16.22
CA ILE A 46 0.32 7.11 -14.84
C ILE A 46 1.79 6.72 -14.68
N ASN A 47 2.36 6.02 -15.66
CA ASN A 47 3.78 5.63 -15.66
C ASN A 47 4.70 6.87 -15.67
N ILE A 48 4.39 7.92 -16.42
CA ILE A 48 5.13 9.20 -16.39
C ILE A 48 5.02 9.86 -15.02
N VAL A 49 3.83 9.95 -14.45
CA VAL A 49 3.63 10.55 -13.12
C VAL A 49 4.40 9.77 -12.05
N MET A 50 4.39 8.44 -12.11
CA MET A 50 5.19 7.60 -11.22
C MET A 50 6.68 7.86 -11.39
N LEU A 51 7.15 7.96 -12.64
CA LEU A 51 8.58 8.13 -12.92
C LEU A 51 9.08 9.48 -12.43
N THR A 52 8.28 10.53 -12.60
CA THR A 52 8.59 11.86 -12.07
C THR A 52 8.59 11.89 -10.54
N VAL A 53 7.63 11.25 -9.88
CA VAL A 53 7.60 11.12 -8.41
C VAL A 53 8.80 10.32 -7.92
N THR A 54 9.13 9.19 -8.56
CA THR A 54 10.29 8.35 -8.23
C THR A 54 11.60 9.12 -8.37
N ALA A 55 11.80 9.80 -9.50
CA ALA A 55 12.99 10.59 -9.76
C ALA A 55 13.14 11.74 -8.76
N CYS A 56 12.05 12.46 -8.46
CA CYS A 56 12.06 13.50 -7.43
C CYS A 56 12.47 12.94 -6.06
N ASN A 57 11.96 11.77 -5.68
CA ASN A 57 12.31 11.15 -4.40
C ASN A 57 13.79 10.82 -4.32
N ILE A 58 14.33 10.14 -5.34
CA ILE A 58 15.75 9.77 -5.41
C ILE A 58 16.63 11.01 -5.35
N ILE A 59 16.30 12.07 -6.10
CA ILE A 59 17.06 13.33 -6.08
C ILE A 59 17.02 13.98 -4.68
N LEU A 60 15.86 13.98 -4.03
CA LEU A 60 15.70 14.56 -2.69
C LEU A 60 16.44 13.78 -1.59
N THR A 61 16.70 12.48 -1.80
CA THR A 61 17.32 11.57 -0.81
C THR A 61 18.80 11.28 -1.09
N PHE A 62 19.29 11.47 -2.32
CA PHE A 62 20.62 11.02 -2.78
C PHE A 62 21.80 11.38 -1.84
N ASN A 63 21.84 12.63 -1.39
CA ASN A 63 22.92 13.17 -0.55
C ASN A 63 22.62 13.17 0.95
N ARG A 64 21.46 12.67 1.39
CA ARG A 64 21.07 12.71 2.80
C ARG A 64 21.42 11.41 3.51
N THR A 65 22.07 11.52 4.66
CA THR A 65 22.40 10.38 5.55
C THR A 65 21.20 9.97 6.41
N THR A 66 20.39 10.94 6.81
CA THR A 66 19.08 10.73 7.44
C THR A 66 18.05 11.70 6.85
N VAL A 67 16.81 11.24 6.77
CA VAL A 67 15.68 12.05 6.29
C VAL A 67 14.60 12.03 7.35
N LYS A 68 14.05 13.21 7.65
CA LYS A 68 12.92 13.35 8.58
C LYS A 68 11.74 12.52 8.06
N GLY A 69 11.16 11.71 8.95
CA GLY A 69 10.01 10.85 8.66
C GLY A 69 8.83 11.58 8.03
N GLU A 70 8.64 12.87 8.32
CA GLU A 70 7.63 13.74 7.69
C GLU A 70 7.66 13.72 6.16
N LYS A 71 8.84 13.89 5.53
CA LYS A 71 8.97 13.89 4.07
C LYS A 71 8.71 12.51 3.49
N ILE A 72 9.18 11.50 4.21
CA ILE A 72 9.08 10.11 3.80
C ILE A 72 7.64 9.59 3.92
N PHE A 73 6.87 10.01 4.93
CA PHE A 73 5.46 9.68 5.07
C PHE A 73 4.61 10.23 3.92
N TRP A 74 4.93 11.44 3.45
CA TRP A 74 4.26 12.03 2.29
C TRP A 74 4.56 11.24 1.02
N ILE A 75 5.83 10.92 0.81
CA ILE A 75 6.30 10.12 -0.33
C ILE A 75 5.68 8.72 -0.31
N TYR A 76 5.76 8.00 0.80
CA TYR A 76 5.20 6.65 0.92
C TYR A 76 3.68 6.63 0.82
N GLY A 77 3.01 7.62 1.37
CA GLY A 77 1.58 7.73 1.25
C GLY A 77 1.16 7.93 -0.21
N ILE A 78 1.86 8.78 -0.97
CA ILE A 78 1.64 8.95 -2.41
C ILE A 78 1.91 7.64 -3.15
N TRP A 79 3.05 7.00 -2.89
CA TRP A 79 3.41 5.70 -3.46
C TRP A 79 2.36 4.61 -3.19
N SER A 80 1.81 4.58 -1.99
CA SER A 80 0.86 3.55 -1.59
C SER A 80 -0.50 3.70 -2.29
N ILE A 81 -0.95 4.95 -2.53
CA ILE A 81 -2.15 5.23 -3.34
C ILE A 81 -1.90 4.79 -4.79
N PHE A 82 -0.72 5.11 -5.30
CA PHE A 82 -0.29 4.77 -6.64
C PHE A 82 -0.22 3.25 -6.86
N LEU A 83 0.39 2.52 -5.93
CA LEU A 83 0.46 1.07 -5.92
C LEU A 83 -0.95 0.45 -5.83
N SER A 84 -1.85 1.06 -5.05
CA SER A 84 -3.24 0.64 -4.98
C SER A 84 -3.92 0.77 -6.34
N ILE A 85 -3.88 1.94 -6.97
CA ILE A 85 -4.50 2.15 -8.29
C ILE A 85 -3.92 1.18 -9.33
N PHE A 86 -2.60 0.98 -9.34
CA PHE A 86 -1.94 0.03 -10.24
C PHE A 86 -2.50 -1.39 -10.11
N PHE A 87 -2.52 -1.94 -8.89
CA PHE A 87 -3.04 -3.29 -8.68
C PHE A 87 -4.55 -3.39 -8.90
N ALA A 88 -5.33 -2.34 -8.61
CA ALA A 88 -6.75 -2.30 -8.91
C ALA A 88 -7.01 -2.38 -10.42
N MET A 89 -6.27 -1.62 -11.22
CA MET A 89 -6.39 -1.65 -12.69
C MET A 89 -5.98 -3.01 -13.26
N LEU A 90 -4.86 -3.58 -12.79
CA LEU A 90 -4.45 -4.93 -13.19
C LEU A 90 -5.51 -5.97 -12.82
N GLY A 91 -6.02 -5.93 -11.59
CA GLY A 91 -7.09 -6.82 -11.12
C GLY A 91 -8.37 -6.68 -11.95
N THR A 92 -8.72 -5.46 -12.36
CA THR A 92 -9.88 -5.17 -13.22
C THR A 92 -9.71 -5.75 -14.61
N LYS A 93 -8.54 -5.57 -15.22
CA LYS A 93 -8.24 -6.12 -16.55
C LYS A 93 -8.29 -7.64 -16.57
N ILE A 94 -7.72 -8.28 -15.55
CA ILE A 94 -7.77 -9.75 -15.39
C ILE A 94 -9.21 -10.22 -15.10
N ALA A 95 -9.99 -9.44 -14.34
CA ALA A 95 -11.39 -9.78 -14.08
C ALA A 95 -12.22 -9.73 -15.38
N PHE A 96 -12.10 -8.66 -16.16
CA PHE A 96 -12.85 -8.46 -17.40
C PHE A 96 -12.45 -9.43 -18.52
N SER A 97 -11.26 -10.05 -18.47
CA SER A 97 -10.93 -11.13 -19.41
C SER A 97 -11.67 -12.45 -19.09
N VAL A 98 -12.32 -12.55 -17.93
CA VAL A 98 -12.96 -13.77 -17.43
C VAL A 98 -14.46 -13.62 -17.16
N LEU A 99 -14.90 -12.43 -16.76
CA LEU A 99 -16.30 -12.11 -16.49
C LEU A 99 -17.08 -11.84 -17.77
N GLU A 100 -18.35 -12.23 -17.77
CA GLU A 100 -19.30 -11.86 -18.81
C GLU A 100 -19.74 -10.40 -18.61
N GLN A 101 -20.00 -9.69 -19.71
CA GLN A 101 -20.29 -8.24 -19.68
C GLN A 101 -21.50 -7.89 -18.80
N GLU A 102 -22.49 -8.78 -18.73
CA GLU A 102 -23.70 -8.63 -17.90
C GLU A 102 -23.41 -8.54 -16.40
N HIS A 103 -22.20 -8.92 -15.97
CA HIS A 103 -21.78 -8.90 -14.56
C HIS A 103 -20.86 -7.73 -14.21
N TYR A 104 -20.47 -6.88 -15.17
CA TYR A 104 -19.50 -5.81 -14.93
C TYR A 104 -19.98 -4.77 -13.92
N GLU A 105 -21.24 -4.35 -14.02
CA GLU A 105 -21.81 -3.37 -13.08
C GLU A 105 -21.87 -3.91 -11.65
N LYS A 106 -22.37 -5.14 -11.49
CA LYS A 106 -22.43 -5.83 -10.19
C LYS A 106 -21.04 -6.00 -9.58
N PHE A 107 -20.06 -6.35 -10.42
CA PHE A 107 -18.67 -6.50 -10.01
C PHE A 107 -18.05 -5.18 -9.55
N ALA A 108 -18.27 -4.08 -10.28
CA ALA A 108 -17.79 -2.75 -9.90
C ALA A 108 -18.36 -2.30 -8.54
N ILE A 109 -19.67 -2.52 -8.30
CA ILE A 109 -20.31 -2.21 -7.02
C ILE A 109 -19.70 -3.02 -5.87
N CYS A 110 -19.51 -4.34 -6.06
CA CYS A 110 -18.86 -5.20 -5.07
C CYS A 110 -17.44 -4.73 -4.71
N ILE A 111 -16.67 -4.29 -5.71
CA ILE A 111 -15.35 -3.73 -5.47
C ILE A 111 -15.46 -2.48 -4.61
N VAL A 112 -16.27 -1.49 -4.98
CA VAL A 112 -16.40 -0.24 -4.20
C VAL A 112 -16.80 -0.53 -2.75
N LEU A 113 -17.77 -1.42 -2.53
CA LEU A 113 -18.21 -1.81 -1.19
C LEU A 113 -17.09 -2.47 -0.38
N SER A 114 -16.29 -3.35 -1.00
CA SER A 114 -15.18 -4.02 -0.32
C SER A 114 -14.06 -3.05 0.10
N TYR A 115 -13.77 -2.02 -0.71
CA TYR A 115 -12.83 -0.95 -0.33
C TYR A 115 -13.34 -0.13 0.86
N LEU A 116 -14.63 0.24 0.86
CA LEU A 116 -15.24 0.95 1.98
C LEU A 116 -15.19 0.12 3.27
N LEU A 117 -15.51 -1.18 3.18
CA LEU A 117 -15.50 -2.09 4.32
C LEU A 117 -14.10 -2.22 4.93
N ILE A 118 -13.05 -2.37 4.11
CA ILE A 118 -11.67 -2.46 4.59
C ILE A 118 -11.22 -1.16 5.24
N ALA A 119 -11.59 0.00 4.68
CA ALA A 119 -11.29 1.30 5.30
C ALA A 119 -11.93 1.41 6.69
N VAL A 120 -13.19 0.99 6.84
CA VAL A 120 -13.89 0.98 8.14
C VAL A 120 -13.23 0.02 9.12
N LEU A 121 -12.95 -1.22 8.69
CA LEU A 121 -12.28 -2.22 9.53
C LEU A 121 -10.91 -1.75 10.01
N TYR A 122 -10.12 -1.15 9.12
CA TYR A 122 -8.79 -0.64 9.45
C TYR A 122 -8.86 0.46 10.53
N VAL A 123 -9.77 1.43 10.36
CA VAL A 123 -9.99 2.49 11.37
C VAL A 123 -10.47 1.89 12.69
N GLY A 124 -11.39 0.93 12.65
CA GLY A 124 -11.87 0.21 13.83
C GLY A 124 -10.76 -0.52 14.58
N ILE A 125 -9.91 -1.25 13.86
CA ILE A 125 -8.75 -1.98 14.42
C ILE A 125 -7.77 -1.01 15.07
N ILE A 126 -7.46 0.12 14.43
CA ILE A 126 -6.59 1.14 15.02
C ILE A 126 -7.16 1.67 16.32
N ILE A 127 -8.45 2.07 16.34
CA ILE A 127 -9.11 2.60 17.54
C ILE A 127 -9.08 1.55 18.65
N TYR A 128 -9.36 0.28 18.32
CA TYR A 128 -9.29 -0.83 19.25
C TYR A 128 -7.88 -1.05 19.82
N LEU A 129 -6.85 -1.06 18.96
CA LEU A 129 -5.46 -1.25 19.37
C LEU A 129 -4.93 -0.10 20.25
N ILE A 130 -5.34 1.13 19.95
CA ILE A 130 -5.04 2.32 20.78
C ILE A 130 -5.72 2.17 22.15
N LYS A 131 -7.01 1.78 22.18
CA LYS A 131 -7.75 1.55 23.44
C LYS A 131 -7.08 0.49 24.32
N ARG A 132 -6.48 -0.55 23.71
CA ARG A 132 -5.85 -1.67 24.43
C ARG A 132 -4.38 -1.44 24.81
N ASN A 133 -3.81 -0.25 24.58
CA ASN A 133 -2.37 0.06 24.77
C ASN A 133 -1.39 -0.96 24.14
N SER A 134 -1.88 -1.80 23.22
CA SER A 134 -1.13 -2.93 22.66
C SER A 134 -0.40 -2.56 21.36
N TYR A 135 -0.65 -1.35 20.85
CA TYR A 135 -0.01 -0.83 19.64
C TYR A 135 1.53 -0.82 19.74
N GLN A 136 2.09 -0.50 20.91
CA GLN A 136 3.54 -0.51 21.14
C GLN A 136 4.14 -1.92 21.21
N LYS A 137 3.37 -2.95 21.60
CA LYS A 137 3.87 -4.35 21.69
C LYS A 137 4.02 -4.99 20.31
N LEU A 138 3.14 -4.68 19.36
CA LEU A 138 3.20 -5.19 17.97
C LEU A 138 4.51 -4.78 17.25
N LYS A 139 5.11 -3.67 17.68
CA LYS A 139 6.32 -3.04 17.14
C LYS A 139 7.59 -3.89 17.28
N LYS A 140 7.63 -4.83 18.23
CA LYS A 140 8.85 -5.58 18.60
C LYS A 140 9.01 -6.93 17.88
N THR A 141 8.07 -7.27 17.00
CA THR A 141 8.13 -8.50 16.21
C THR A 141 8.99 -8.25 14.98
N ASN A 142 9.95 -9.13 14.69
CA ASN A 142 10.85 -9.06 13.53
C ASN A 142 10.05 -9.10 12.22
N SER A 143 9.54 -7.95 11.77
CA SER A 143 8.61 -7.84 10.65
C SER A 143 9.19 -8.39 9.34
N ARG A 144 10.51 -8.33 9.17
CA ARG A 144 11.23 -8.88 8.01
C ARG A 144 11.16 -10.40 7.91
N LEU A 145 11.31 -11.10 9.04
CA LEU A 145 11.23 -12.56 9.06
C LEU A 145 9.78 -13.02 8.88
N VAL A 146 8.83 -12.36 9.54
CA VAL A 146 7.39 -12.65 9.38
C VAL A 146 6.95 -12.42 7.92
N PHE A 147 7.41 -11.37 7.27
CA PHE A 147 7.12 -11.09 5.86
C PHE A 147 7.74 -12.13 4.92
N LEU A 148 8.98 -12.57 5.19
CA LEU A 148 9.64 -13.65 4.44
C LEU A 148 8.93 -14.99 4.60
N TYR A 149 8.54 -15.37 5.82
CA TYR A 149 7.81 -16.62 6.09
C TYR A 149 6.41 -16.61 5.49
N LEU A 150 5.68 -15.48 5.58
CA LEU A 150 4.39 -15.31 4.93
C LEU A 150 4.50 -15.31 3.41
N GLY A 151 5.53 -14.67 2.85
CA GLY A 151 5.80 -14.66 1.42
C GLY A 151 6.15 -16.06 0.88
N ALA A 152 7.04 -16.78 1.57
CA ALA A 152 7.38 -18.16 1.22
C ALA A 152 6.19 -19.12 1.36
N ALA A 153 5.41 -19.01 2.43
CA ALA A 153 4.18 -19.76 2.61
C ALA A 153 3.14 -19.42 1.52
N GLY A 154 3.03 -18.15 1.12
CA GLY A 154 2.17 -17.70 0.04
C GLY A 154 2.55 -18.28 -1.33
N ILE A 155 3.84 -18.34 -1.65
CA ILE A 155 4.34 -18.96 -2.90
C ILE A 155 4.08 -20.47 -2.91
N LEU A 156 4.29 -21.15 -1.77
CA LEU A 156 4.00 -22.58 -1.63
C LEU A 156 2.49 -22.87 -1.74
N LEU A 157 1.65 -22.08 -1.07
CA LEU A 157 0.19 -22.18 -1.18
C LEU A 157 -0.30 -21.90 -2.59
N ALA A 158 0.22 -20.87 -3.26
CA ALA A 158 -0.09 -20.58 -4.66
C ALA A 158 0.26 -21.77 -5.56
N LYS A 159 1.44 -22.36 -5.39
CA LYS A 159 1.87 -23.53 -6.16
C LYS A 159 0.97 -24.75 -5.96
N ILE A 160 0.51 -24.98 -4.72
CA ILE A 160 -0.40 -26.09 -4.38
C ILE A 160 -1.82 -25.82 -4.92
N MET A 161 -2.31 -24.59 -4.81
CA MET A 161 -3.64 -24.23 -5.33
C MET A 161 -3.68 -24.27 -6.85
N PHE A 162 -2.62 -23.85 -7.54
CA PHE A 162 -2.60 -23.80 -9.00
C PHE A 162 -2.35 -25.14 -9.69
N SER A 163 -1.90 -26.20 -9.00
CA SER A 163 -1.53 -27.48 -9.62
C SER A 163 -2.70 -28.35 -10.12
N GLY A 164 -3.94 -27.85 -10.07
CA GLY A 164 -5.12 -28.56 -10.56
C GLY A 164 -6.28 -27.65 -10.97
N MET A 165 -6.05 -26.34 -11.10
CA MET A 165 -7.10 -25.38 -11.42
C MET A 165 -7.16 -25.08 -12.92
N ASN A 166 -8.37 -25.02 -13.47
CA ASN A 166 -8.59 -24.54 -14.83
C ASN A 166 -8.07 -23.11 -15.00
N TYR A 167 -7.55 -22.78 -16.18
CA TYR A 167 -6.99 -21.47 -16.51
C TYR A 167 -7.92 -20.30 -16.14
N LYS A 168 -9.23 -20.46 -16.36
CA LYS A 168 -10.26 -19.48 -15.97
C LYS A 168 -10.24 -19.17 -14.46
N ASN A 169 -10.12 -20.21 -13.62
CA ASN A 169 -10.10 -20.07 -12.16
C ASN A 169 -8.76 -19.49 -11.69
N ILE A 170 -7.66 -19.78 -12.39
CA ILE A 170 -6.35 -19.18 -12.12
C ILE A 170 -6.41 -17.66 -12.31
N LEU A 171 -7.00 -17.19 -13.41
CA LEU A 171 -7.18 -15.77 -13.67
C LEU A 171 -8.10 -15.09 -12.65
N GLN A 172 -9.20 -15.74 -12.23
CA GLN A 172 -10.07 -15.22 -11.16
C GLN A 172 -9.30 -15.05 -9.84
N MET A 173 -8.50 -16.03 -9.43
CA MET A 173 -7.68 -15.93 -8.23
C MET A 173 -6.61 -14.84 -8.36
N ALA A 174 -5.96 -14.72 -9.51
CA ALA A 174 -5.00 -13.65 -9.77
C ALA A 174 -5.65 -12.27 -9.64
N SER A 175 -6.86 -12.09 -10.18
CA SER A 175 -7.63 -10.86 -10.04
C SER A 175 -7.93 -10.54 -8.56
N ILE A 176 -8.40 -11.52 -7.78
CA ILE A 176 -8.66 -11.36 -6.34
C ILE A 176 -7.39 -10.95 -5.58
N VAL A 177 -6.25 -11.60 -5.87
CA VAL A 177 -4.96 -11.27 -5.26
C VAL A 177 -4.54 -9.84 -5.61
N CYS A 178 -4.72 -9.39 -6.85
CA CYS A 178 -4.48 -8.01 -7.23
C CYS A 178 -5.37 -7.03 -6.43
N TYR A 179 -6.66 -7.31 -6.25
CA TYR A 179 -7.51 -6.46 -5.41
C TYR A 179 -7.09 -6.43 -3.95
N LEU A 180 -6.69 -7.57 -3.37
CA LEU A 180 -6.17 -7.64 -2.01
C LEU A 180 -4.89 -6.81 -1.85
N LEU A 181 -3.95 -6.94 -2.79
CA LEU A 181 -2.72 -6.14 -2.82
C LEU A 181 -3.03 -4.65 -2.94
N SER A 182 -4.01 -4.28 -3.77
CA SER A 182 -4.45 -2.90 -3.89
C SER A 182 -5.02 -2.36 -2.58
N MET A 183 -5.92 -3.10 -1.93
CA MET A 183 -6.53 -2.68 -0.67
C MET A 183 -5.50 -2.55 0.45
N LEU A 184 -4.53 -3.47 0.52
CA LEU A 184 -3.40 -3.39 1.43
C LEU A 184 -2.54 -2.15 1.17
N ALA A 185 -2.27 -1.84 -0.10
CA ALA A 185 -1.54 -0.63 -0.49
C ALA A 185 -2.32 0.64 -0.11
N MET A 186 -3.65 0.66 -0.27
CA MET A 186 -4.48 1.79 0.12
C MET A 186 -4.36 2.15 1.61
N LEU A 187 -4.07 1.16 2.48
CA LEU A 187 -3.84 1.42 3.91
C LEU A 187 -2.64 2.35 4.15
N GLY A 188 -1.64 2.33 3.26
CA GLY A 188 -0.54 3.29 3.30
C GLY A 188 -0.99 4.73 3.06
N GLY A 189 -2.12 4.94 2.37
CA GLY A 189 -2.71 6.26 2.14
C GLY A 189 -3.15 6.95 3.43
N PHE A 190 -3.43 6.20 4.51
CA PHE A 190 -3.69 6.78 5.82
C PHE A 190 -2.50 7.55 6.38
N ASN A 191 -1.28 7.28 5.93
CA ASN A 191 -0.10 8.07 6.28
C ASN A 191 -0.20 9.52 5.75
N LEU A 192 -0.86 9.75 4.61
CA LEU A 192 -1.17 11.10 4.12
C LEU A 192 -2.22 11.77 5.00
N ILE A 193 -3.28 11.05 5.37
CA ILE A 193 -4.32 11.58 6.25
C ILE A 193 -3.70 12.03 7.59
N LYS A 194 -2.77 11.24 8.15
CA LYS A 194 -1.99 11.62 9.34
C LYS A 194 -1.16 12.88 9.09
N PHE A 195 -0.41 12.93 7.99
CA PHE A 195 0.43 14.06 7.62
C PHE A 195 -0.39 15.36 7.47
N PHE A 196 -1.49 15.35 6.73
CA PHE A 196 -2.36 16.51 6.54
C PHE A 196 -3.06 16.92 7.85
N GLY A 197 -3.52 15.95 8.64
CA GLY A 197 -4.12 16.20 9.95
C GLY A 197 -3.18 16.91 10.92
N ILE A 198 -1.88 16.58 10.89
CA ILE A 198 -0.86 17.22 11.73
C ILE A 198 -0.49 18.61 11.20
N LYS A 199 -0.22 18.71 9.90
CA LYS A 199 0.27 19.94 9.27
C LYS A 199 -0.78 21.06 9.23
N TYR A 200 -2.05 20.72 9.03
CA TYR A 200 -3.13 21.70 8.86
C TYR A 200 -4.18 21.70 10.00
N GLY A 201 -4.31 20.60 10.75
CA GLY A 201 -5.36 20.47 11.78
C GLY A 201 -4.90 20.73 13.22
N PHE A 202 -3.66 20.39 13.58
CA PHE A 202 -3.20 20.45 14.97
C PHE A 202 -2.30 21.65 15.32
N HIS A 203 -1.83 22.40 14.32
CA HIS A 203 -0.94 23.56 14.57
C HIS A 203 -1.67 24.90 14.81
N ARG A 204 -3.00 24.96 14.61
CA ARG A 204 -3.83 26.18 14.80
C ARG A 204 -4.36 26.38 16.22
N ARG A 205 -3.83 25.67 17.22
CA ARG A 205 -4.08 25.97 18.65
C ARG A 205 -2.75 26.20 19.37
N LYS A 206 -2.13 27.33 19.08
CA LYS A 206 -1.32 28.08 20.03
C LYS A 206 -1.66 29.55 19.85
#